data_AF-A0A258FDF6-F1
#
_entry.id   AF-A0A258FDF6-F1
#
_cell.length_a   1.000
_cell.length_b   1.000
_cell.length_c   1.000
_cell.angle_alpha   90.00
_cell.angle_beta   90.00
_cell.angle_gamma   90.00
#
_symmetry.space_group_name_H-M   'P 1'
#
loop_
_entity.id
_entity.type
_entity.pdbx_description
1 polymer ?
#
loop_
_entity_poly.entity_id
_entity_poly.type
_entity_poly.pdbx_seq_one_letter_code
_entity_poly.pdbx_strand_id
1 'polypeptide(L)'
;MNTKHPSLVCALPSNQLGRDFVVGDLHGCFDLLDRLLDHARFDPACDRLFSVGDLIDRGPDSLRSLEFLDAPWFYAVKGNHEDLLLEFFEPYRASVRMDYWDDILTSDLWLNGGEWVEACYLLAAQRMTSEFDRLLKRVHELPLIWVVGKGPERFHVLHAELVRAEYRNRYQKVWLDTDIDRW
;
A
#
# COMPACT_ATOMS: atom_id res chain seq x y z
N MET A 1 -24.56 3.03 4.44
CA MET A 1 -23.82 1.93 5.11
C MET A 1 -22.58 2.55 5.74
N ASN A 2 -22.31 2.28 7.01
CA ASN A 2 -21.26 2.93 7.78
C ASN A 2 -19.88 2.41 7.29
N THR A 3 -19.32 3.03 6.25
CA THR A 3 -17.96 2.73 5.79
C THR A 3 -17.00 3.27 6.84
N LYS A 4 -16.54 2.40 7.76
CA LYS A 4 -15.41 2.75 8.62
C LYS A 4 -14.27 3.22 7.72
N HIS A 5 -13.81 4.45 7.91
CA HIS A 5 -12.57 4.89 7.29
C HIS A 5 -11.44 3.95 7.71
N PRO A 6 -10.53 3.58 6.79
CA PRO A 6 -9.40 2.75 7.16
C PRO A 6 -8.60 3.39 8.28
N SER A 7 -8.18 2.57 9.24
CA SER A 7 -7.30 3.03 10.32
C SER A 7 -5.98 3.49 9.72
N LEU A 8 -5.67 4.78 9.87
CA LEU A 8 -4.43 5.35 9.35
C LEU A 8 -3.20 4.81 10.10
N VAL A 9 -3.38 4.46 11.37
CA VAL A 9 -2.37 3.83 12.21
C VAL A 9 -2.91 2.47 12.65
N CYS A 10 -2.12 1.43 12.41
CA CYS A 10 -2.41 0.07 12.86
C CYS A 10 -1.30 -0.42 13.77
N ALA A 11 -1.64 -1.27 14.74
CA ALA A 11 -0.68 -1.78 15.71
C ALA A 11 -0.64 -3.31 15.74
N LEU A 12 0.54 -3.86 15.97
CA LEU A 12 0.77 -5.28 16.19
C LEU A 12 1.64 -5.49 17.43
N PRO A 13 1.47 -6.59 18.18
CA PRO A 13 2.42 -6.96 19.21
C PRO A 13 3.77 -7.34 18.58
N SER A 14 4.82 -7.34 19.40
CA SER A 14 6.14 -7.88 19.04
C SER A 14 5.99 -9.34 18.62
N ASN A 15 6.70 -9.76 17.57
CA ASN A 15 6.73 -11.16 17.17
C ASN A 15 7.50 -11.97 18.21
N GLN A 16 6.88 -13.00 18.78
CA GLN A 16 7.50 -13.90 19.75
C GLN A 16 7.80 -15.28 19.16
N LEU A 17 7.34 -15.55 17.93
CA LEU A 17 7.37 -16.87 17.30
C LEU A 17 8.36 -16.93 16.13
N GLY A 18 8.65 -15.81 15.49
CA GLY A 18 9.58 -15.70 14.38
C GLY A 18 10.23 -14.33 14.30
N ARG A 19 10.69 -13.97 13.10
CA ARG A 19 11.42 -12.74 12.80
C ARG A 19 10.51 -11.75 12.07
N ASP A 20 10.77 -10.47 12.30
CA ASP A 20 10.19 -9.39 11.51
C ASP A 20 11.21 -8.90 10.49
N PHE A 21 10.83 -8.93 9.22
CA PHE A 21 11.60 -8.39 8.12
C PHE A 21 10.98 -7.07 7.65
N VAL A 22 11.82 -6.16 7.18
CA VAL A 22 11.37 -4.93 6.53
C VAL A 22 11.98 -4.86 5.13
N VAL A 23 11.16 -4.58 4.13
CA VAL A 23 11.58 -4.39 2.74
C VAL A 23 11.20 -3.00 2.24
N GLY A 24 12.08 -2.43 1.43
CA GLY A 24 11.86 -1.17 0.73
C GLY A 24 10.81 -1.26 -0.38
N ASP A 25 10.78 -0.22 -1.20
CA ASP A 25 9.89 -0.07 -2.35
C ASP A 25 10.02 -1.29 -3.29
N LEU A 26 8.88 -1.85 -3.70
CA LEU A 26 8.86 -3.09 -4.48
C LEU A 26 8.62 -2.84 -5.97
N HIS A 27 7.80 -1.84 -6.32
CA HIS A 27 7.53 -1.42 -7.70
C HIS A 27 7.36 -2.59 -8.66
N GLY A 28 6.41 -3.49 -8.43
CA GLY A 28 6.15 -4.61 -9.34
C GLY A 28 7.23 -5.70 -9.40
N CYS A 29 8.34 -5.60 -8.67
CA CYS A 29 9.50 -6.50 -8.78
C CYS A 29 9.40 -7.73 -7.86
N PHE A 30 8.25 -8.40 -7.84
CA PHE A 30 7.97 -9.45 -6.85
C PHE A 30 8.77 -10.74 -7.03
N ASP A 31 9.22 -11.04 -8.25
CA ASP A 31 10.17 -12.14 -8.48
C ASP A 31 11.49 -11.93 -7.71
N LEU A 32 11.90 -10.67 -7.49
CA LEU A 32 13.07 -10.37 -6.67
C LEU A 32 12.76 -10.53 -5.18
N LEU A 33 11.55 -10.15 -4.75
CA LEU A 33 11.11 -10.36 -3.37
C LEU A 33 11.09 -11.85 -3.02
N ASP A 34 10.51 -12.70 -3.86
CA ASP A 34 10.47 -14.15 -3.61
C ASP A 34 11.89 -14.72 -3.43
N ARG A 35 12.84 -14.33 -4.30
CA ARG A 35 14.25 -14.74 -4.16
C ARG A 35 14.91 -14.23 -2.89
N LEU A 36 14.58 -13.02 -2.44
CA LEU A 36 15.09 -12.46 -1.19
C LEU A 36 14.54 -13.22 0.02
N LEU A 37 13.25 -13.57 0.00
CA LEU A 37 12.62 -14.35 1.07
C LEU A 37 13.19 -15.77 1.14
N ASP A 38 13.38 -16.42 0.00
CA ASP A 38 14.06 -17.72 -0.09
C ASP A 38 15.48 -17.65 0.47
N HIS A 39 16.25 -16.62 0.07
CA HIS A 39 17.61 -16.42 0.56
C HIS A 39 17.67 -16.18 2.08
N ALA A 40 16.72 -15.42 2.62
CA ALA A 40 16.57 -15.15 4.04
C ALA A 40 16.05 -16.37 4.83
N ARG A 41 15.66 -17.45 4.11
CA ARG A 41 14.95 -18.62 4.65
C ARG A 41 13.72 -18.19 5.43
N PHE A 42 12.92 -17.31 4.83
CA PHE A 42 11.69 -16.79 5.40
C PHE A 42 10.71 -17.95 5.66
N ASP A 43 10.15 -18.01 6.86
CA ASP A 43 9.13 -18.98 7.25
C ASP A 43 7.77 -18.28 7.39
N PRO A 44 6.87 -18.38 6.39
CA PRO A 44 5.57 -17.72 6.46
C PRO A 44 4.65 -18.21 7.58
N ALA A 45 5.02 -19.28 8.31
CA ALA A 45 4.28 -19.75 9.48
C ALA A 45 4.55 -18.91 10.75
N CYS A 46 5.71 -18.24 10.83
CA CYS A 46 6.09 -17.49 12.04
C CYS A 46 6.79 -16.15 11.77
N ASP A 47 7.40 -15.96 10.61
CA ASP A 47 7.99 -14.70 10.20
C ASP A 47 6.93 -13.75 9.64
N ARG A 48 7.20 -12.44 9.75
CA ARG A 48 6.37 -11.37 9.19
C ARG A 48 7.22 -10.50 8.28
N LEU A 49 6.66 -10.08 7.16
CA LEU A 49 7.28 -9.14 6.24
C LEU A 49 6.51 -7.82 6.26
N PHE A 50 7.21 -6.75 6.62
CA PHE A 50 6.71 -5.39 6.53
C PHE A 50 7.25 -4.71 5.27
N SER A 51 6.36 -4.15 4.44
CA SER A 51 6.75 -3.33 3.29
C SER A 51 6.51 -1.85 3.60
N VAL A 52 7.44 -1.00 3.17
CA VAL A 52 7.32 0.47 3.28
C VAL A 52 6.36 1.07 2.24
N GLY A 53 5.63 0.27 1.47
CA GLY A 53 4.72 0.74 0.41
C GLY A 53 5.37 0.75 -0.96
N ASP A 54 4.77 1.48 -1.90
CA ASP A 54 5.18 1.51 -3.31
C ASP A 54 5.31 0.09 -3.88
N LEU A 55 4.20 -0.65 -3.77
CA LEU A 55 4.08 -2.03 -4.22
C LEU A 55 3.95 -2.10 -5.75
N ILE A 56 3.29 -1.11 -6.33
CA ILE A 56 2.91 -1.05 -7.74
C ILE A 56 3.78 -0.09 -8.55
N ASP A 57 3.46 -0.04 -9.85
CA ASP A 57 4.05 0.79 -10.88
C ASP A 57 5.52 0.45 -11.21
N ARG A 58 5.97 0.92 -12.37
CA ARG A 58 7.35 0.86 -12.92
C ARG A 58 7.91 -0.53 -13.24
N GLY A 59 7.67 -1.53 -12.40
CA GLY A 59 8.12 -2.90 -12.64
C GLY A 59 7.06 -3.78 -13.31
N PRO A 60 7.39 -5.06 -13.51
CA PRO A 60 6.66 -5.92 -14.43
C PRO A 60 5.31 -6.42 -13.90
N ASP A 61 5.17 -6.61 -12.57
CA ASP A 61 4.06 -7.40 -12.01
C ASP A 61 3.30 -6.69 -10.88
N SER A 62 2.79 -5.47 -11.14
CA SER A 62 2.02 -4.70 -10.14
C SER A 62 0.77 -5.41 -9.62
N LEU A 63 0.07 -6.21 -10.44
CA LEU A 63 -1.10 -6.97 -9.96
C LEU A 63 -0.70 -8.04 -8.94
N ARG A 64 0.29 -8.87 -9.27
CA ARG A 64 0.84 -9.90 -8.36
C ARG A 64 1.33 -9.27 -7.07
N SER A 65 1.88 -8.06 -7.15
CA SER A 65 2.32 -7.28 -5.99
C SER A 65 1.21 -7.06 -4.97
N LEU A 66 0.01 -6.72 -5.48
CA LEU A 66 -1.14 -6.45 -4.64
C LEU A 66 -1.78 -7.73 -4.09
N GLU A 67 -1.60 -8.89 -4.72
CA GLU A 67 -2.08 -10.18 -4.19
C GLU A 67 -1.42 -10.54 -2.85
N PHE A 68 -0.18 -10.09 -2.61
CA PHE A 68 0.50 -10.31 -1.33
C PHE A 68 -0.22 -9.62 -0.16
N LEU A 69 -1.06 -8.62 -0.42
CA LEU A 69 -1.90 -8.00 0.61
C LEU A 69 -2.90 -8.97 1.25
N ASP A 70 -3.15 -10.13 0.64
CA ASP A 70 -3.99 -11.17 1.22
C ASP A 70 -3.19 -12.19 2.05
N ALA A 71 -1.86 -12.15 1.98
CA ALA A 71 -1.01 -13.03 2.76
C ALA A 71 -1.02 -12.60 4.24
N PRO A 72 -1.27 -13.52 5.19
CA PRO A 72 -1.43 -13.17 6.61
C PRO A 72 -0.13 -12.70 7.27
N TRP A 73 1.02 -12.94 6.63
CA TRP A 73 2.36 -12.56 7.08
C TRP A 73 2.88 -11.28 6.41
N PHE A 74 2.14 -10.69 5.47
CA PHE A 74 2.56 -9.50 4.73
C PHE A 74 1.83 -8.25 5.22
N TYR A 75 2.59 -7.24 5.62
CA TYR A 75 2.10 -6.00 6.21
C TYR A 75 2.69 -4.80 5.48
N ALA A 76 1.95 -4.23 4.53
CA ALA A 76 2.37 -3.02 3.84
C ALA A 76 1.79 -1.77 4.50
N VAL A 77 2.50 -0.65 4.35
CA VAL A 77 1.90 0.68 4.46
C VAL A 77 1.59 1.22 3.06
N LYS A 78 0.78 2.27 3.00
CA LYS A 78 0.48 2.98 1.75
C LYS A 78 1.65 3.87 1.36
N GLY A 79 2.19 3.68 0.16
CA GLY A 79 3.15 4.58 -0.48
C GLY A 79 2.47 5.63 -1.35
N ASN A 80 3.28 6.52 -1.95
CA ASN A 80 2.73 7.56 -2.82
C ASN A 80 2.19 6.98 -4.13
N HIS A 81 2.69 5.84 -4.61
CA HIS A 81 2.16 5.19 -5.81
C HIS A 81 0.76 4.62 -5.57
N GLU A 82 0.50 4.07 -4.38
CA GLU A 82 -0.86 3.68 -4.00
C GLU A 82 -1.80 4.88 -3.88
N ASP A 83 -1.31 6.04 -3.43
CA ASP A 83 -2.11 7.28 -3.41
C ASP A 83 -2.46 7.76 -4.83
N LEU A 84 -1.51 7.74 -5.78
CA LEU A 84 -1.78 8.08 -7.18
C LEU A 84 -2.85 7.17 -7.81
N LEU A 85 -2.77 5.85 -7.53
CA LEU A 85 -3.79 4.89 -7.95
C LEU A 85 -5.15 5.25 -7.33
N LEU A 86 -5.21 5.46 -6.02
CA LEU A 86 -6.47 5.77 -5.35
C LEU A 86 -7.08 7.09 -5.82
N GLU A 87 -6.27 8.11 -6.09
CA GLU A 87 -6.73 9.41 -6.59
C GLU A 87 -7.38 9.28 -7.97
N PHE A 88 -6.73 8.62 -8.92
CA PHE A 88 -7.29 8.42 -10.26
C PHE A 88 -8.58 7.58 -10.22
N PHE A 89 -8.64 6.56 -9.36
CA PHE A 89 -9.78 5.66 -9.26
C PHE A 89 -10.85 6.10 -8.23
N GLU A 90 -10.73 7.26 -7.59
CA GLU A 90 -11.71 7.72 -6.60
C GLU A 90 -13.14 7.85 -7.17
N PRO A 91 -13.37 8.46 -8.35
CA PRO A 91 -14.71 8.48 -8.96
C PRO A 91 -15.22 7.08 -9.29
N TYR A 92 -14.35 6.21 -9.81
CA TYR A 92 -14.67 4.82 -10.12
C TYR A 92 -15.10 4.02 -8.89
N ARG A 93 -14.50 4.25 -7.72
CA ARG A 93 -14.87 3.55 -6.47
C ARG A 93 -16.31 3.84 -6.02
N ALA A 94 -16.87 4.99 -6.40
CA ALA A 94 -18.24 5.37 -6.07
C ALA A 94 -19.27 4.82 -7.08
N SER A 95 -18.93 4.74 -8.37
CA SER A 95 -19.86 4.43 -9.45
C SER A 95 -19.68 3.03 -10.06
N VAL A 96 -18.49 2.44 -9.91
CA VAL A 96 -18.01 1.25 -10.63
C VAL A 96 -18.18 1.42 -12.16
N ARG A 97 -18.06 2.66 -12.63
CA ARG A 97 -18.13 3.05 -14.03
C ARG A 97 -16.92 3.91 -14.37
N MET A 98 -16.27 3.56 -15.47
CA MET A 98 -15.07 4.21 -15.97
C MET A 98 -15.43 5.04 -17.21
N ASP A 99 -16.14 6.15 -16.98
CA ASP A 99 -16.58 7.06 -18.05
C ASP A 99 -15.51 8.12 -18.41
N TYR A 100 -14.33 8.07 -17.75
CA TYR A 100 -13.22 9.04 -17.86
C TYR A 100 -11.89 8.36 -18.23
N TRP A 101 -11.94 7.14 -18.77
CA TRP A 101 -10.74 6.37 -19.12
C TRP A 101 -9.80 7.15 -20.05
N ASP A 102 -10.35 7.95 -20.97
CA ASP A 102 -9.57 8.70 -21.96
C ASP A 102 -8.59 9.70 -21.33
N ASP A 103 -8.84 10.12 -20.07
CA ASP A 103 -7.97 11.05 -19.34
C ASP A 103 -6.72 10.36 -18.75
N ILE A 104 -6.67 9.02 -18.76
CA ILE A 104 -5.63 8.24 -18.07
C ILE A 104 -4.22 8.59 -18.54
N LEU A 105 -4.02 8.81 -19.85
CA LEU A 105 -2.70 9.09 -20.43
C LEU A 105 -2.07 10.40 -19.91
N THR A 106 -2.89 11.28 -19.34
CA THR A 106 -2.47 12.55 -18.75
C THR A 106 -2.48 12.55 -17.23
N SER A 107 -2.89 11.44 -16.60
CA SER A 107 -2.95 11.33 -15.15
C SER A 107 -1.55 11.17 -14.53
N ASP A 108 -1.40 11.62 -13.28
CA ASP A 108 -0.15 11.41 -12.53
C ASP A 108 0.16 9.92 -12.35
N LEU A 109 -0.86 9.05 -12.24
CA LEU A 109 -0.69 7.59 -12.22
C LEU A 109 0.05 7.11 -13.47
N TRP A 110 -0.42 7.47 -14.67
CA TRP A 110 0.20 7.03 -15.92
C TRP A 110 1.61 7.59 -16.07
N LEU A 111 1.81 8.87 -15.75
CA LEU A 111 3.10 9.55 -15.85
C LEU A 111 4.15 9.00 -14.86
N ASN A 112 3.73 8.24 -13.84
CA ASN A 112 4.62 7.66 -12.83
C ASN A 112 4.75 6.13 -12.91
N GLY A 113 4.32 5.50 -14.02
CA GLY A 113 4.55 4.07 -14.25
C GLY A 113 3.31 3.18 -14.03
N GLY A 114 2.13 3.78 -14.02
CA GLY A 114 0.85 3.10 -13.82
C GLY A 114 0.25 2.46 -15.08
N GLU A 115 0.99 2.29 -16.18
CA GLU A 115 0.47 1.80 -17.46
C GLU A 115 -0.13 0.38 -17.35
N TRP A 116 0.30 -0.41 -16.37
CA TRP A 116 -0.20 -1.76 -16.12
C TRP A 116 -1.72 -1.84 -15.90
N VAL A 117 -2.37 -0.75 -15.45
CA VAL A 117 -3.82 -0.74 -15.23
C VAL A 117 -4.61 -0.86 -16.54
N GLU A 118 -3.98 -0.58 -17.69
CA GLU A 118 -4.61 -0.77 -19.01
C GLU A 118 -5.03 -2.22 -19.24
N ALA A 119 -4.21 -3.18 -18.82
CA ALA A 119 -4.52 -4.60 -18.92
C ALA A 119 -5.75 -5.01 -18.07
N CYS A 120 -6.15 -4.16 -17.12
CA CYS A 120 -7.29 -4.38 -16.25
C CYS A 120 -8.59 -3.71 -16.76
N TYR A 121 -8.52 -2.90 -17.82
CA TYR A 121 -9.68 -2.16 -18.30
C TYR A 121 -10.52 -2.95 -19.30
N LEU A 122 -11.81 -3.07 -19.03
CA LEU A 122 -12.79 -3.77 -19.86
C LEU A 122 -13.59 -2.75 -20.69
N LEU A 123 -13.07 -2.39 -21.86
CA LEU A 123 -13.67 -1.36 -22.74
C LEU A 123 -15.17 -1.56 -23.00
N ALA A 124 -15.59 -2.79 -23.34
CA ALA A 124 -16.99 -3.08 -23.66
C ALA A 124 -17.94 -2.89 -22.47
N ALA A 125 -17.43 -2.99 -21.24
CA ALA A 125 -18.20 -2.84 -20.01
C ALA A 125 -17.98 -1.48 -19.32
N GLN A 126 -17.03 -0.67 -19.82
CA GLN A 126 -16.60 0.60 -19.21
C GLN A 126 -16.33 0.47 -17.72
N ARG A 127 -15.54 -0.54 -17.34
CA ARG A 127 -15.16 -0.83 -15.95
C ARG A 127 -13.86 -1.61 -15.89
N MET A 128 -13.33 -1.79 -14.69
CA MET A 128 -12.16 -2.63 -14.46
C MET A 128 -12.57 -4.11 -14.29
N THR A 129 -11.58 -5.00 -14.32
CA THR A 129 -11.75 -6.40 -13.94
C THR A 129 -12.17 -6.52 -12.46
N SER A 130 -12.88 -7.59 -12.12
CA SER A 130 -13.27 -7.85 -10.73
C SER A 130 -12.10 -8.13 -9.79
N GLU A 131 -10.99 -8.62 -10.36
CA GLU A 131 -9.73 -8.73 -9.63
C GLU A 131 -9.17 -7.36 -9.26
N PHE A 132 -9.12 -6.43 -10.22
CA PHE A 132 -8.71 -5.06 -9.95
C PHE A 132 -9.60 -4.40 -8.90
N ASP A 133 -10.93 -4.55 -9.00
CA ASP A 133 -11.88 -4.01 -8.01
C ASP A 133 -11.57 -4.52 -6.58
N ARG A 134 -11.25 -5.81 -6.45
CA ARG A 134 -10.91 -6.45 -5.18
C ARG A 134 -9.59 -5.90 -4.63
N LEU A 135 -8.56 -5.81 -5.48
CA LEU A 135 -7.23 -5.33 -5.08
C LEU A 135 -7.24 -3.83 -4.75
N LEU A 136 -7.96 -3.02 -5.51
CA LEU A 136 -8.14 -1.60 -5.23
C LEU A 136 -8.77 -1.36 -3.84
N LYS A 137 -9.69 -2.24 -3.43
CA LYS A 137 -10.24 -2.22 -2.06
C LYS A 137 -9.15 -2.51 -1.02
N ARG A 138 -8.27 -3.49 -1.26
CA ARG A 138 -7.15 -3.81 -0.35
C ARG A 138 -6.16 -2.65 -0.26
N VAL A 139 -5.83 -2.00 -1.38
CA VAL A 139 -5.00 -0.79 -1.43
C VAL A 139 -5.63 0.34 -0.59
N HIS A 140 -6.94 0.55 -0.71
CA HIS A 140 -7.62 1.56 0.08
C HIS A 140 -7.52 1.30 1.59
N GLU A 141 -7.52 0.04 2.00
CA GLU A 141 -7.44 -0.42 3.40
C GLU A 141 -6.02 -0.33 4.00
N LEU A 142 -4.99 -0.03 3.20
CA LEU A 142 -3.61 0.10 3.69
C LEU A 142 -3.50 1.23 4.73
N PRO A 143 -2.87 0.97 5.89
CA PRO A 143 -2.56 2.01 6.85
C PRO A 143 -1.43 2.90 6.33
N LEU A 144 -1.31 4.10 6.89
CA LEU A 144 -0.13 4.95 6.68
C LEU A 144 1.03 4.49 7.57
N ILE A 145 0.74 3.90 8.73
CA ILE A 145 1.73 3.54 9.74
C ILE A 145 1.39 2.19 10.37
N TRP A 146 2.40 1.32 10.45
CA TRP A 146 2.40 0.19 11.38
C TRP A 146 3.23 0.52 12.62
N VAL A 147 2.66 0.31 13.80
CA VAL A 147 3.36 0.37 15.09
C VAL A 147 3.52 -1.06 15.61
N VAL A 148 4.75 -1.53 15.76
CA VAL A 148 5.04 -2.91 16.13
C VAL A 148 5.73 -2.97 17.48
N GLY A 149 5.16 -3.75 18.40
CA GLY A 149 5.73 -3.94 19.74
C GLY A 149 5.47 -2.77 20.70
N LYS A 150 6.21 -2.75 21.80
CA LYS A 150 6.09 -1.74 22.86
C LYS A 150 7.42 -1.51 23.57
N GLY A 151 7.56 -0.36 24.22
CA GLY A 151 8.75 -0.03 24.99
C GLY A 151 10.00 0.06 24.10
N PRO A 152 11.18 -0.40 24.58
CA PRO A 152 12.45 -0.20 23.87
C PRO A 152 12.59 -1.01 22.58
N GLU A 153 11.78 -2.05 22.39
CA GLU A 153 11.79 -2.90 21.18
C GLU A 153 10.75 -2.45 20.14
N ARG A 154 10.05 -1.33 20.40
CA ARG A 154 9.05 -0.80 19.47
C ARG A 154 9.73 -0.24 18.23
N PHE A 155 9.16 -0.54 17.06
CA PHE A 155 9.52 0.12 15.80
C PHE A 155 8.27 0.51 15.02
N HIS A 156 8.42 1.48 14.12
CA HIS A 156 7.37 1.94 13.22
C HIS A 156 7.77 1.67 11.77
N VAL A 157 6.79 1.38 10.93
CA VAL A 157 6.95 1.28 9.47
C VAL A 157 6.01 2.30 8.85
N LEU A 158 6.56 3.12 7.96
CA LEU A 158 5.88 4.15 7.18
C LEU A 158 6.68 4.39 5.89
N HIS A 159 6.04 4.97 4.88
CA HIS A 159 6.65 5.13 3.57
C HIS A 159 7.75 6.22 3.53
N ALA A 160 7.41 7.45 3.89
CA ALA A 160 8.32 8.58 3.75
C ALA A 160 8.80 9.11 5.11
N GLU A 161 7.99 9.93 5.78
CA GLU A 161 8.42 10.58 7.02
C GLU A 161 7.27 10.95 7.95
N LEU A 162 7.59 10.99 9.26
CA LEU A 162 6.82 11.73 10.25
C LEU A 162 7.43 13.11 10.34
N VAL A 163 6.76 14.09 9.75
CA VAL A 163 7.27 15.47 9.79
C VAL A 163 7.09 16.03 11.20
N ARG A 164 8.09 16.74 11.72
CA ARG A 164 8.01 17.40 13.03
C ARG A 164 6.93 18.49 13.06
N ALA A 165 6.45 18.82 14.25
CA ALA A 165 5.36 19.78 14.49
C ALA A 165 5.66 21.15 13.90
N GLU A 166 6.94 21.52 13.92
CA GLU A 166 7.45 22.79 13.42
C GLU A 166 7.31 22.95 11.88
N TYR A 167 7.09 21.88 11.12
CA TYR A 167 7.02 21.91 9.65
C TYR A 167 5.58 21.97 9.10
N ARG A 168 4.56 21.98 9.97
CA ARG A 168 3.16 22.03 9.53
C ARG A 168 2.83 23.36 8.84
N ASN A 169 2.70 23.33 7.51
CA ASN A 169 2.16 24.46 6.74
C ASN A 169 0.69 24.19 6.34
N ARG A 170 -0.01 25.21 5.80
CA ARG A 170 -1.45 25.11 5.45
C ARG A 170 -1.77 24.09 4.34
N TYR A 171 -0.76 23.55 3.65
CA TYR A 171 -0.91 22.73 2.46
C TYR A 171 -0.55 21.25 2.67
N GLN A 172 0.03 20.88 3.82
CA GLN A 172 0.42 19.49 4.12
C GLN A 172 -0.31 18.95 5.36
N LYS A 173 -0.96 17.79 5.23
CA LYS A 173 -1.45 17.01 6.37
C LYS A 173 -0.24 16.29 6.99
N VAL A 174 0.13 16.68 8.21
CA VAL A 174 1.32 16.17 8.92
C VAL A 174 0.88 15.45 10.19
N TRP A 175 1.52 14.32 10.48
CA TRP A 175 1.31 13.51 11.69
C TRP A 175 2.58 13.46 12.53
N LEU A 176 2.48 13.71 13.84
CA LEU A 176 3.62 13.70 14.77
C LEU A 176 3.78 12.36 15.47
N ASP A 177 5.01 12.04 15.91
CA ASP A 177 5.27 10.91 16.82
C ASP A 177 4.36 10.95 18.06
N THR A 178 4.17 12.16 18.64
CA THR A 178 3.27 12.34 19.79
C THR A 178 1.79 12.21 19.45
N ASP A 179 1.43 12.35 18.17
CA ASP A 179 0.06 12.11 17.71
C ASP A 179 -0.19 10.61 17.56
N ILE A 180 0.84 9.81 17.23
CA ILE A 180 0.76 8.34 17.13
C ILE A 180 0.65 7.69 18.52
N ASP A 181 1.39 8.18 19.52
CA ASP A 181 1.37 7.64 20.88
C ASP A 181 0.03 7.86 21.63
N ARG A 182 -0.87 8.67 21.08
CA ARG A 182 -2.21 8.97 21.65
C ARG A 182 -3.34 8.16 21.01
N TRP A 183 -3.05 7.32 20.01
CA TRP A 183 -4.01 6.48 19.30
C TRP A 183 -3.98 5.02 19.78
#